data_AF-A0A453BXD6-F1
#
_entry.id   AF-A0A453BXD6-F1
#
_cell.length_a   1.000
_cell.length_b   1.000
_cell.length_c   1.000
_cell.angle_alpha   90.00
_cell.angle_beta   90.00
_cell.angle_gamma   90.00
#
_symmetry.space_group_name_H-M   'P 1'
#
loop_
_entity.id
_entity.type
_entity.pdbx_description
1 polymer ?
#
loop_
_entity_poly.entity_id
_entity_poly.type
_entity_poly.pdbx_seq_one_letter_code
_entity_poly.pdbx_strand_id
1 'polypeptide(L)' 'TVKSSLYLQNNVIIEEVNKGLNPGMIVLLVVATTLLLFFVGNYALYLYAQKTLPPKKKKPVSKKKLKREKLKQGVSAPGE' A
#
# COMPACT_ATOMS: atom_id res chain seq x y z
N THR A 1 -8.03 56.60 0.70
CA THR A 1 -8.05 55.57 1.77
C THR A 1 -8.29 54.17 1.25
N VAL A 2 -9.28 53.92 0.37
CA VAL A 2 -9.56 52.57 -0.17
C VAL A 2 -8.44 52.04 -1.08
N LYS A 3 -7.91 52.88 -1.98
CA LYS A 3 -6.84 52.49 -2.92
C LYS A 3 -5.55 52.07 -2.19
N SER A 4 -5.16 52.80 -1.15
CA SER A 4 -3.99 52.47 -0.32
C SER A 4 -4.17 51.19 0.50
N SER A 5 -5.38 50.91 0.99
CA SER A 5 -5.70 49.65 1.65
C SER A 5 -5.60 48.46 0.70
N LEU A 6 -6.03 48.64 -0.56
CA LEU A 6 -5.88 47.64 -1.62
C LEU A 6 -4.41 47.37 -1.94
N TYR A 7 -3.56 48.39 -2.06
CA TYR A 7 -2.13 48.19 -2.29
C TYR A 7 -1.45 47.44 -1.13
N LEU A 8 -1.80 47.75 0.12
CA LEU A 8 -1.26 47.05 1.28
C LEU A 8 -1.70 45.58 1.32
N GLN A 9 -2.97 45.29 1.04
CA GLN A 9 -3.43 43.90 0.93
C GLN A 9 -2.73 43.13 -0.19
N ASN A 10 -2.59 43.74 -1.38
CA ASN A 10 -1.88 43.09 -2.48
C ASN A 10 -0.41 42.83 -2.14
N ASN A 11 0.28 43.78 -1.51
CA ASN A 11 1.66 43.57 -1.07
C ASN A 11 1.78 42.46 -0.02
N VAL A 12 0.88 42.40 0.97
CA VAL A 12 0.88 41.35 1.99
C VAL A 12 0.63 39.97 1.36
N ILE A 13 -0.29 39.87 0.41
CA ILE A 13 -0.55 38.61 -0.32
C ILE A 13 0.68 38.18 -1.12
N ILE A 14 1.36 39.11 -1.79
CA ILE A 14 2.57 38.80 -2.57
C ILE A 14 3.73 38.36 -1.66
N GLU A 15 3.90 38.99 -0.49
CA GLU A 15 4.90 38.62 0.51
C GLU A 15 4.66 37.21 1.08
N GLU A 16 3.40 36.85 1.35
CA GLU A 16 3.04 35.51 1.79
C GLU A 16 3.28 34.45 0.71
N VAL A 17 2.99 34.77 -0.55
CA VAL A 17 3.24 33.87 -1.69
C VAL A 17 4.74 33.67 -1.94
N ASN A 18 5.57 34.67 -1.66
CA ASN A 18 7.03 34.58 -1.79
C ASN A 18 7.70 33.82 -0.62
N LYS A 19 6.96 33.52 0.45
CA LYS A 19 7.43 32.69 1.55
C LYS A 19 7.35 31.22 1.13
N GLY A 20 8.45 30.75 0.51
CA GLY A 20 8.58 29.36 0.07
C GLY A 20 8.44 28.34 1.21
N LEU A 21 8.16 27.09 0.84
CA LEU A 21 8.08 25.96 1.78
C LEU A 21 9.39 25.79 2.56
N ASN A 22 9.27 25.55 3.86
CA ASN A 22 10.42 25.27 4.72
C ASN A 22 11.18 24.02 4.19
N PRO A 23 12.52 24.04 4.11
CA PRO A 23 13.31 22.89 3.68
C PRO A 23 12.98 21.60 4.44
N GLY A 24 12.71 21.68 5.75
CA GLY A 24 12.28 20.52 6.54
C GLY A 24 10.94 19.93 6.08
N MET A 25 10.00 20.80 5.67
CA MET A 25 8.72 20.36 5.10
C MET A 25 8.89 19.71 3.74
N ILE A 26 9.76 20.27 2.88
CA ILE A 26 10.07 19.68 1.58
C ILE A 26 10.68 18.29 1.77
N VAL A 27 11.65 18.16 2.66
CA VAL A 27 12.29 16.86 2.95
C VAL A 27 11.27 15.85 3.47
N LEU A 28 10.41 16.26 4.40
CA LEU A 28 9.37 15.38 4.93
C LEU A 28 8.42 14.90 3.83
N LEU A 29 7.98 15.80 2.95
CA LEU A 29 7.13 15.44 1.81
C LEU A 29 7.82 14.49 0.85
N VAL A 30 9.08 14.74 0.49
CA VAL A 30 9.87 13.89 -0.42
C VAL A 30 10.05 12.50 0.18
N VAL A 31 10.47 12.39 1.44
CA VAL A 31 10.68 11.10 2.09
C VAL A 31 9.35 10.34 2.24
N ALA A 32 8.30 11.01 2.69
CA ALA A 32 6.99 10.38 2.86
C ALA A 32 6.43 9.85 1.52
N THR A 33 6.47 10.66 0.46
CA THR A 33 5.99 10.23 -0.87
C THR A 33 6.87 9.13 -1.46
N THR A 34 8.19 9.20 -1.29
CA THR A 34 9.10 8.15 -1.77
C THR A 34 8.81 6.81 -1.09
N LEU A 35 8.64 6.80 0.24
CA LEU A 35 8.31 5.58 0.98
C LEU A 35 6.94 5.03 0.57
N LEU A 36 5.95 5.90 0.41
CA LEU A 36 4.61 5.50 0.02
C LEU A 36 4.61 4.87 -1.39
N LEU A 37 5.28 5.50 -2.36
CA LEU A 37 5.46 4.95 -3.71
C LEU A 37 6.20 3.61 -3.68
N PHE A 38 7.27 3.50 -2.89
CA PHE A 38 8.05 2.27 -2.76
C PHE A 38 7.20 1.12 -2.20
N PHE A 39 6.44 1.37 -1.14
CA PHE A 39 5.58 0.34 -0.54
C PHE A 39 4.41 -0.03 -1.45
N VAL A 40 3.74 0.94 -2.07
CA VAL A 40 2.63 0.66 -2.99
C VAL A 40 3.12 -0.10 -4.22
N GLY A 41 4.22 0.33 -4.83
CA GLY A 41 4.80 -0.34 -6.00
C GLY A 41 5.25 -1.77 -5.67
N ASN A 42 5.90 -1.96 -4.53
CA ASN A 42 6.34 -3.29 -4.09
C ASN A 42 5.16 -4.19 -3.73
N TYR A 43 4.13 -3.65 -3.06
CA TYR A 43 2.93 -4.41 -2.74
C TYR A 43 2.16 -4.83 -4.00
N ALA A 44 2.02 -3.92 -4.98
CA ALA A 44 1.41 -4.22 -6.26
C ALA A 44 2.20 -5.33 -7.00
N LEU A 45 3.53 -5.24 -7.01
CA LEU A 45 4.39 -6.25 -7.61
C LEU A 45 4.28 -7.60 -6.88
N TYR A 46 4.22 -7.60 -5.56
CA TYR A 46 4.00 -8.80 -4.75
C TYR A 46 2.65 -9.46 -5.05
N LEU A 47 1.59 -8.67 -5.18
CA LEU A 47 0.27 -9.19 -5.56
C LEU A 47 0.26 -9.73 -6.99
N TYR A 48 0.92 -9.04 -7.93
CA TYR A 48 1.06 -9.51 -9.30
C TYR A 48 1.79 -10.85 -9.35
N ALA A 49 2.94 -10.93 -8.68
CA ALA A 49 3.73 -12.15 -8.58
C ALA A 49 2.90 -13.29 -7.98
N GLN A 50 2.13 -13.07 -6.91
CA GLN A 50 1.28 -14.12 -6.34
C GLN A 50 0.20 -14.64 -7.30
N LYS A 51 -0.31 -13.80 -8.20
CA LYS A 51 -1.29 -14.21 -9.22
C LYS A 51 -0.66 -15.02 -10.35
N THR A 52 0.59 -14.73 -10.70
CA THR A 52 1.32 -15.42 -11.77
C THR A 52 2.11 -16.63 -11.25
N LEU A 53 2.44 -16.64 -9.96
CA LEU A 53 3.11 -17.76 -9.32
C LEU A 53 2.13 -18.92 -9.23
N PRO A 54 2.51 -20.12 -9.70
CA PRO A 54 1.68 -21.30 -9.54
C PRO A 54 1.38 -21.49 -8.04
N PRO A 55 0.13 -21.84 -7.67
CA PRO A 55 -0.24 -22.04 -6.28
C PRO A 55 0.80 -22.96 -5.66
N LYS A 56 1.48 -22.49 -4.60
CA LYS A 56 2.53 -23.24 -3.89
C LYS A 56 1.98 -24.65 -3.72
N LYS A 57 2.50 -25.60 -4.51
CA LYS A 57 2.05 -26.99 -4.45
C LYS A 57 2.37 -27.43 -3.03
N LYS A 58 1.39 -27.39 -2.14
CA LYS A 58 1.48 -28.04 -0.83
C LYS A 58 1.94 -29.44 -1.18
N LYS A 59 3.09 -29.86 -0.64
CA LYS A 59 3.68 -31.17 -0.96
C LYS A 59 2.53 -32.16 -0.99
N PRO A 60 2.27 -32.83 -2.13
CA PRO A 60 1.09 -33.66 -2.27
C PRO A 60 1.12 -34.63 -1.11
N VAL A 61 0.14 -34.46 -0.22
CA VAL A 61 0.12 -35.25 1.00
C VAL A 61 -0.11 -36.67 0.51
N SER A 62 0.84 -37.58 0.79
CA SER A 62 0.78 -38.91 0.18
C SER A 62 -0.60 -39.52 0.41
N LYS A 63 -1.11 -40.30 -0.56
CA LYS A 63 -2.45 -40.90 -0.48
C LYS A 63 -2.66 -41.65 0.85
N LYS A 64 -1.58 -42.21 1.44
CA LYS A 64 -1.58 -42.79 2.80
C LYS A 64 -1.91 -41.77 3.90
N LYS A 65 -1.32 -40.57 3.86
CA LYS A 65 -1.60 -39.51 4.85
C LYS A 65 -3.02 -38.94 4.68
N LEU A 66 -3.49 -38.75 3.45
CA LEU A 66 -4.87 -38.31 3.18
C LEU A 66 -5.90 -39.32 3.67
N LYS A 67 -5.66 -40.62 3.44
CA LYS A 67 -6.55 -41.68 3.95
C LYS A 67 -6.52 -41.72 5.48
N ARG A 68 -5.34 -41.54 6.10
CA ARG A 68 -5.20 -41.49 7.57
C ARG A 68 -5.92 -40.29 8.19
N GLU A 69 -5.86 -39.11 7.57
CA GLU A 69 -6.58 -37.91 8.02
C GLU A 69 -8.09 -38.08 7.84
N LYS A 70 -8.56 -38.61 6.69
CA LYS A 70 -9.99 -38.90 6.45
C LYS A 70 -10.57 -39.93 7.44
N LEU A 71 -9.79 -40.96 7.77
CA LEU A 71 -10.17 -41.96 8.78
C LEU A 71 -10.21 -41.37 10.20
N LYS A 72 -9.31 -40.42 10.52
CA LYS A 72 -9.33 -39.69 11.79
C LYS A 72 -10.48 -38.70 11.91
N GLN A 73 -10.92 -38.12 10.79
CA GLN A 73 -12.04 -37.19 10.73
C GLN A 73 -13.41 -37.88 10.71
N GLY A 74 -13.47 -39.22 10.71
CA GLY A 74 -14.72 -39.96 10.78
C GLY A 74 -15.65 -39.73 9.59
N VAL A 75 -15.14 -39.24 8.46
CA VAL A 75 -15.95 -39.01 7.26
C VAL A 75 -16.36 -40.36 6.69
N SER A 76 -17.58 -40.78 7.00
CA SER A 76 -18.25 -41.92 6.37
C SER A 76 -18.20 -41.74 4.85
N ALA A 77 -18.00 -42.84 4.13
CA ALA A 77 -17.99 -42.82 2.67
C ALA A 77 -19.33 -42.25 2.16
N PRO A 78 -19.35 -41.46 1.07
CA PRO A 78 -20.60 -41.04 0.46
C PRO A 78 -21.24 -42.28 -0.18
N GLY A 79 -22.15 -42.91 0.55
CA GLY A 79 -22.81 -44.15 0.15
C GLY A 79 -23.02 -45.11 1.33
N GLU A 80 -23.88 -44.70 2.26
CA GLU A 80 -24.83 -45.55 2.98
C GLU A 80 -26.21 -44.90 2.86
#